data_AF-J9DP15-F1
#
_entry.id   AF-J9DP15-F1
#
_cell.length_a   1.000
_cell.length_b   1.000
_cell.length_c   1.000
_cell.angle_alpha   90.00
_cell.angle_beta   90.00
_cell.angle_gamma   90.00
#
_symmetry.space_group_name_H-M   'P 1'
#
loop_
_entity.id
_entity.type
_entity.pdbx_description
1 polymer ?
#
loop_
_entity_poly.entity_id
_entity_poly.type
_entity_poly.pdbx_seq_one_letter_code
_entity_poly.pdbx_strand_id
1 'polypeptide(L)'
;EARLPKPSPHHFTICAHQQFKNHFRLTTPRKSKIREHREMRDDEGLLIRHFAGAVCYETFLFLEKNNDALHTSLELLLDSS
;
A
#
# COMPACT_ATOMS: atom_id res chain seq x y z
N GLU A 1 -4.74 3.47 -8.81
CA GLU A 1 -3.63 2.55 -9.10
C GLU A 1 -4.01 1.34 -9.95
N ALA A 2 -4.83 0.39 -9.46
CA ALA A 2 -5.07 -0.90 -10.14
C ALA A 2 -5.61 -0.81 -11.58
N ARG A 3 -6.23 0.31 -11.96
CA ARG A 3 -6.75 0.57 -13.32
C ARG A 3 -5.75 1.26 -14.26
N LEU A 4 -4.55 1.61 -13.78
CA LEU A 4 -3.51 2.20 -14.62
C LEU A 4 -2.92 1.11 -15.54
N PRO A 5 -2.41 1.48 -16.74
CA PRO A 5 -1.79 0.51 -17.64
C PRO A 5 -0.61 -0.24 -17.01
N LYS A 6 0.10 0.41 -16.08
CA LYS A 6 1.17 -0.17 -15.27
C LYS A 6 0.96 0.23 -13.80
N PRO A 7 0.30 -0.62 -13.00
CA PRO A 7 0.17 -0.40 -11.56
C PRO A 7 1.56 -0.40 -10.89
N SER A 8 1.78 0.46 -9.91
CA SER A 8 3.04 0.50 -9.15
C SER A 8 2.78 0.76 -7.67
N PRO A 9 3.31 -0.07 -6.75
CA PRO A 9 3.17 0.16 -5.32
C PRO A 9 3.83 1.49 -4.89
N HIS A 10 4.96 1.85 -5.51
CA HIS A 10 5.62 3.14 -5.24
C HIS A 10 4.76 4.33 -5.65
N HIS A 11 4.16 4.26 -6.85
CA HIS A 11 3.27 5.32 -7.33
C HIS A 11 2.04 5.47 -6.43
N PHE A 12 1.44 4.35 -6.02
CA PHE A 12 0.36 4.34 -5.03
C PHE A 12 0.76 5.07 -3.74
N THR A 13 1.92 4.74 -3.17
CA THR A 13 2.38 5.31 -1.90
C THR A 13 2.67 6.80 -2.01
N ILE A 14 3.28 7.23 -3.11
CA ILE A 14 3.51 8.65 -3.41
C ILE A 14 2.16 9.38 -3.51
N CYS A 15 1.19 8.86 -4.26
CA CYS A 15 -0.13 9.46 -4.39
C CYS A 15 -0.85 9.56 -3.04
N ALA A 16 -0.75 8.53 -2.18
CA ALA A 16 -1.33 8.56 -0.84
C ALA A 16 -0.73 9.70 0.01
N HIS A 17 0.59 9.85 0.03
CA HIS A 17 1.26 10.95 0.75
C HIS A 17 0.93 12.32 0.16
N GLN A 18 0.80 12.44 -1.16
CA GLN A 18 0.42 13.70 -1.81
C GLN A 18 -1.02 14.10 -1.48
N GLN A 19 -1.95 13.15 -1.57
CA GLN A 19 -3.36 13.37 -1.29
C GLN A 19 -3.61 13.74 0.18
N PHE A 20 -2.85 13.15 1.10
CA PHE A 20 -3.03 13.34 2.55
C PHE A 20 -1.89 14.10 3.23
N LYS A 21 -1.15 14.93 2.49
CA LYS A 21 0.07 15.62 2.95
C LYS A 21 -0.07 16.34 4.30
N ASN A 22 -1.23 16.92 4.58
CA ASN A 22 -1.50 17.69 5.80
C ASN A 22 -2.39 16.95 6.82
N HIS A 23 -2.72 15.68 6.56
CA HIS A 23 -3.62 14.93 7.41
C HIS A 23 -2.86 14.32 8.60
N PHE A 24 -3.21 14.71 9.83
CA PHE A 24 -2.46 14.32 11.03
C PHE A 24 -2.34 12.80 11.25
N ARG A 25 -3.26 11.99 10.70
CA ARG A 25 -3.24 10.53 10.83
C ARG A 25 -2.32 9.80 9.86
N LEU A 26 -1.78 10.46 8.82
CA LEU A 26 -0.92 9.80 7.82
C LEU A 26 0.40 10.57 7.71
N THR A 27 1.51 9.85 7.77
CA THR A 27 2.84 10.43 7.55
C THR A 27 3.81 9.37 7.02
N THR A 28 5.01 9.79 6.63
CA THR A 28 6.06 8.89 6.14
C THR A 28 6.65 8.00 7.25
N PRO A 29 7.19 6.81 6.90
CA PRO A 29 7.83 5.88 7.84
C PRO A 29 8.95 6.52 8.68
N ARG A 30 9.67 7.49 8.10
CA ARG A 30 10.76 8.24 8.76
C ARG A 30 10.35 8.97 10.05
N LYS A 31 9.06 9.28 10.24
CA LYS A 31 8.54 9.89 11.48
C LYS A 31 8.20 8.87 12.57
N SER A 32 8.44 7.58 12.33
CA SER A 32 8.24 6.52 13.31
C SER A 32 9.19 6.64 14.51
N LYS A 33 8.73 6.20 15.69
CA LYS A 33 9.57 6.08 16.89
C LYS A 33 10.53 4.89 16.80
N ILE A 34 10.14 3.83 16.08
CA ILE A 34 10.91 2.59 15.89
C ILE A 34 11.97 2.80 14.80
N ARG A 35 13.21 2.38 15.06
CA ARG A 35 14.36 2.61 14.16
C ARG A 35 14.20 1.90 12.81
N GLU A 36 13.80 0.64 12.82
CA GLU A 36 13.64 -0.19 11.61
C GLU A 36 12.68 0.46 10.60
N HIS A 37 11.59 1.06 11.06
CA HIS A 37 10.65 1.77 10.19
C HIS A 37 11.27 2.99 9.51
N ARG A 38 12.30 3.60 10.09
CA ARG A 38 12.94 4.81 9.53
C ARG A 38 13.92 4.51 8.41
N GLU A 39 14.30 3.24 8.23
CA GLU A 39 15.17 2.80 7.13
C GLU A 39 14.38 2.67 5.80
N MET A 40 13.06 2.53 5.89
CA MET A 40 12.14 2.47 4.74
C MET A 40 12.06 3.83 4.02
N ARG A 41 12.01 3.80 2.67
CA ARG A 41 11.84 5.00 1.86
C ARG A 41 10.41 5.55 1.97
N ASP A 42 10.25 6.83 1.67
CA ASP A 42 8.94 7.51 1.79
C ASP A 42 7.90 6.96 0.79
N ASP A 43 8.35 6.34 -0.30
CA ASP A 43 7.54 5.68 -1.35
C ASP A 43 7.38 4.16 -1.13
N GLU A 44 7.78 3.64 0.03
CA GLU A 44 7.67 2.21 0.37
C GLU A 44 6.67 1.93 1.49
N GLY A 45 6.28 2.94 2.27
CA GLY A 45 5.37 2.74 3.38
C GLY A 45 4.52 3.92 3.81
N LEU A 46 3.55 3.59 4.65
CA LEU A 46 2.60 4.52 5.27
C LEU A 46 2.63 4.35 6.78
N LEU A 47 2.88 5.43 7.52
CA LEU A 47 2.71 5.45 8.97
C LEU A 47 1.33 6.02 9.31
N ILE A 48 0.41 5.16 9.77
CA ILE A 48 -0.97 5.54 10.10
C ILE A 48 -1.16 5.61 11.61
N ARG A 49 -1.71 6.72 12.10
CA ARG A 49 -2.05 6.91 13.52
C ARG A 49 -3.48 6.47 13.77
N HIS A 50 -3.63 5.25 14.27
CA HIS A 50 -4.90 4.73 14.77
C HIS A 50 -5.13 5.19 16.21
N PHE A 51 -6.34 4.94 16.73
CA PHE A 51 -6.66 5.22 18.14
C PHE A 51 -5.77 4.43 19.11
N ALA A 52 -5.50 3.16 18.81
CA ALA A 52 -4.66 2.28 19.62
C ALA A 52 -3.15 2.53 19.48
N GLY A 53 -2.73 3.35 18.50
CA GLY A 53 -1.32 3.62 18.25
C GLY A 53 -0.98 3.83 16.78
N ALA A 54 0.27 4.21 16.52
CA ALA A 54 0.79 4.36 15.16
C ALA A 54 1.31 3.03 14.64
N VAL A 55 0.91 2.65 13.42
CA VAL A 55 1.32 1.42 12.74
C VAL A 55 1.98 1.79 11.41
N CYS A 56 3.13 1.19 11.13
CA CYS A 56 3.84 1.38 9.87
C CYS A 56 3.51 0.21 8.93
N TYR A 57 2.98 0.51 7.76
CA TYR A 57 2.61 -0.46 6.74
C TYR A 57 3.56 -0.38 5.57
N GLU A 58 4.09 -1.53 5.16
CA GLU A 58 4.82 -1.68 3.91
C GLU A 58 3.82 -1.88 2.76
N THR A 59 4.04 -1.17 1.67
CA THR A 59 3.07 -1.09 0.55
C THR A 59 3.39 -2.00 -0.62
N PHE A 60 4.52 -2.73 -0.58
CA PHE A 60 5.04 -3.52 -1.69
C PHE A 60 3.99 -4.48 -2.31
N LEU A 61 3.23 -5.21 -1.48
CA LEU A 61 2.21 -6.17 -1.92
C LEU A 61 0.76 -5.65 -1.85
N PHE A 62 0.55 -4.36 -1.62
CA PHE A 62 -0.81 -3.83 -1.42
C PHE A 62 -1.69 -4.02 -2.66
N LEU A 63 -1.14 -3.79 -3.86
CA LEU A 63 -1.89 -3.88 -5.09
C LEU A 63 -2.25 -5.32 -5.45
N GLU A 64 -1.29 -6.24 -5.31
CA GLU A 64 -1.49 -7.67 -5.57
C GLU A 64 -2.55 -8.25 -4.63
N LYS A 65 -2.46 -7.93 -3.34
CA LYS A 65 -3.44 -8.38 -2.33
C LYS A 65 -4.82 -7.74 -2.46
N ASN A 66 -4.94 -6.65 -3.20
CA ASN A 66 -6.21 -5.98 -3.48
C ASN A 66 -6.74 -6.34 -4.88
N ASN A 67 -6.06 -7.20 -5.64
CA ASN A 67 -6.53 -7.62 -6.94
C ASN A 67 -7.34 -8.91 -6.83
N ASP A 68 -8.66 -8.76 -6.70
CA ASP A 68 -9.58 -9.89 -6.59
C ASP A 68 -9.95 -10.51 -7.96
N ALA A 69 -9.40 -9.99 -9.06
CA ALA A 69 -9.66 -10.53 -10.38
C ALA A 69 -9.01 -11.92 -10.53
N LEU A 70 -9.81 -12.92 -10.86
CA LEU A 70 -9.32 -14.24 -11.21
C LEU A 70 -8.92 -14.25 -12.70
N HIS A 71 -7.77 -14.84 -13.01
CA HIS A 71 -7.36 -14.96 -14.41
C HIS A 71 -8.32 -15.89 -15.15
N THR A 72 -8.77 -15.52 -16.35
CA THR A 72 -9.80 -16.26 -17.11
C THR A 72 -9.47 -17.75 -17.30
N SER A 73 -8.20 -18.11 -17.42
CA SER A 73 -7.81 -19.54 -17.50
C SER A 73 -8.15 -20.33 -16.24
N LEU A 74 -8.09 -19.68 -15.06
CA LEU A 74 -8.45 -20.28 -13.78
C LEU A 74 -9.97 -20.32 -13.60
N GLU A 75 -10.68 -19.27 -14.02
CA GLU A 75 -12.15 -19.26 -14.06
C GLU A 75 -12.67 -20.43 -14.89
N LEU A 76 -12.19 -20.58 -16.12
CA LEU A 76 -12.60 -21.67 -17.01
C LEU A 76 -12.29 -23.06 -16.44
N LEU A 77 -11.18 -23.22 -15.73
CA LEU A 77 -10.83 -24.49 -15.10
C LEU A 77 -11.78 -24.84 -13.95
N LEU A 78 -12.14 -23.85 -13.13
CA LEU A 78 -13.11 -24.03 -12.04
C LEU A 78 -14.51 -24.34 -12.59
N ASP A 79 -14.94 -23.63 -13.64
CA ASP A 79 -16.24 -23.83 -14.27
C ASP A 79 -16.35 -25.18 -15.01
N SER A 80 -15.21 -25.77 -15.41
CA SER A 80 -15.16 -27.10 -16.07
C SER A 80 -15.16 -28.29 -15.09
N SER A 81 -15.12 -28.03 -13.78
CA SER A 81 -15.10 -29.06 -12.72
C SER A 81 -16.51 -29.39 -12.23
#